data_AF-A0AA37CWQ3-F1
#
_entry.id   AF-A0AA37CWQ3-F1
#
_cell.length_a   1.000
_cell.length_b   1.000
_cell.length_c   1.000
_cell.angle_alpha   90.00
_cell.angle_beta   90.00
_cell.angle_gamma   90.00
#
_symmetry.space_group_name_H-M   'P 1'
#
loop_
_entity.id
_entity.type
_entity.pdbx_description
1 polymer ?
#
loop_
_entity_poly.entity_id
_entity_poly.type
_entity_poly.pdbx_seq_one_letter_code
_entity_poly.pdbx_strand_id
1 'polypeptide(L)'
;MAIEKKSKKNTTSVNLSLRLDPRSKYLIDMLARQQKRTITGVIEWAVERAGAETTFDNDRGISFLEIIDSLWSTDESVRLANLALARPDLLDYDELRIWETIKASPDLWDHAGQLMFSLLQTEWEHLLEHVEQHRLSRSVKPYFVL
;
A
#
# COMPACT_ATOMS: atom_id res chain seq x y z
N MET A 1 38.55 -14.69 -3.95
CA MET A 1 37.97 -13.35 -4.12
C MET A 1 36.51 -13.54 -4.50
N ALA A 2 35.60 -13.31 -3.57
CA ALA A 2 34.16 -13.49 -3.78
C ALA A 2 33.61 -12.24 -4.49
N ILE A 3 32.84 -12.46 -5.55
CA ILE A 3 32.17 -11.39 -6.30
C ILE A 3 31.02 -10.87 -5.42
N GLU A 4 31.18 -9.65 -4.90
CA GLU A 4 30.12 -8.93 -4.20
C GLU A 4 28.90 -8.79 -5.13
N LYS A 5 27.76 -9.33 -4.69
CA LYS A 5 26.47 -9.13 -5.35
C LYS A 5 26.16 -7.63 -5.29
N LYS A 6 26.24 -6.95 -6.44
CA LYS A 6 25.83 -5.55 -6.59
C LYS A 6 24.42 -5.35 -6.05
N SER A 7 24.32 -4.48 -5.05
CA SER A 7 23.08 -3.96 -4.49
C SER A 7 22.10 -3.53 -5.59
N LYS A 8 20.87 -4.02 -5.50
CA LYS A 8 19.76 -3.74 -6.43
C LYS A 8 19.48 -2.24 -6.34
N LYS A 9 19.84 -1.47 -7.38
CA LYS A 9 19.48 -0.04 -7.47
C LYS A 9 17.96 0.08 -7.36
N ASN A 10 17.47 0.75 -6.31
CA ASN A 10 16.07 1.14 -6.22
C ASN A 10 15.76 2.04 -7.41
N THR A 11 15.03 1.52 -8.40
CA THR A 11 14.54 2.30 -9.52
C THR A 11 13.42 3.18 -8.99
N THR A 12 13.53 4.50 -9.16
CA THR A 12 12.51 5.49 -8.77
C THR A 12 11.22 5.40 -9.59
N SER A 13 11.11 4.44 -10.50
CA SER A 13 9.96 4.20 -11.36
C SER A 13 9.53 2.74 -11.30
N VAL A 14 8.21 2.54 -11.39
CA VAL A 14 7.54 1.25 -11.43
C VAL A 14 6.87 1.11 -12.80
N ASN A 15 7.02 -0.05 -13.44
CA ASN A 15 6.35 -0.32 -14.72
C ASN A 15 4.89 -0.69 -14.49
N LEU A 16 3.96 0.02 -15.13
CA LEU A 16 2.53 -0.26 -15.12
C LEU A 16 2.08 -0.83 -16.48
N SER A 17 1.37 -1.97 -16.46
CA SER A 17 0.72 -2.54 -17.64
C SER A 17 -0.80 -2.33 -17.54
N LEU A 18 -1.40 -1.68 -18.53
CA LEU A 18 -2.80 -1.26 -18.49
C LEU A 18 -3.53 -1.65 -19.79
N ARG A 19 -4.78 -2.10 -19.65
CA ARG A 19 -5.68 -2.40 -20.77
C ARG A 19 -6.66 -1.23 -20.92
N LEU A 20 -6.71 -0.65 -22.11
CA LEU A 20 -7.61 0.45 -22.45
C LEU A 20 -8.37 0.13 -23.72
N ASP A 21 -9.60 0.62 -23.82
CA ASP A 21 -10.32 0.62 -25.08
C ASP A 21 -9.70 1.63 -26.08
N PRO A 22 -9.88 1.44 -27.40
CA PRO A 22 -9.26 2.30 -28.41
C PRO A 22 -9.65 3.78 -28.29
N ARG A 23 -10.87 4.09 -27.81
CA ARG A 23 -11.36 5.47 -27.68
C ARG A 23 -10.66 6.18 -26.52
N SER A 24 -10.52 5.53 -25.37
CA SER A 24 -9.79 6.09 -24.23
C SER A 24 -8.33 6.34 -24.55
N LYS A 25 -7.68 5.42 -25.28
CA LYS A 25 -6.30 5.62 -25.77
C LYS A 25 -6.20 6.84 -26.69
N TYR A 26 -7.13 6.99 -27.64
CA TYR A 26 -7.15 8.14 -28.54
C TYR A 26 -7.32 9.47 -27.79
N LEU A 27 -8.17 9.50 -26.76
CA LEU A 27 -8.33 10.69 -25.91
C LEU A 27 -7.02 11.07 -25.20
N ILE A 28 -6.32 10.09 -24.60
CA ILE A 28 -5.04 10.32 -23.93
C ILE A 28 -4.00 10.88 -24.92
N ASP A 29 -3.95 10.36 -26.15
CA ASP A 29 -3.07 10.89 -27.20
C ASP A 29 -3.39 12.36 -27.54
N MET A 30 -4.67 12.74 -27.60
CA MET A 30 -5.08 14.11 -27.87
C MET A 30 -4.69 15.05 -26.72
N LEU A 31 -4.90 14.63 -25.48
CA LEU A 31 -4.50 15.40 -24.29
C LEU A 31 -2.98 15.59 -24.23
N ALA A 32 -2.20 14.54 -24.52
CA ALA A 32 -0.75 14.60 -24.56
C ALA A 32 -0.25 15.66 -25.55
N ARG A 33 -0.83 15.69 -26.77
CA ARG A 33 -0.51 16.70 -27.79
C ARG A 33 -0.89 18.11 -27.36
N GLN A 34 -2.11 18.27 -26.84
CA GLN A 34 -2.62 19.58 -26.43
C GLN A 34 -1.81 20.18 -25.27
N GLN A 35 -1.45 19.35 -24.30
CA GLN A 35 -0.73 19.76 -23.10
C GLN A 35 0.80 19.71 -23.27
N LYS A 36 1.29 19.31 -24.45
CA LYS A 36 2.72 19.15 -24.78
C LYS A 36 3.48 18.27 -23.77
N ARG A 37 2.88 17.15 -23.37
CA ARG A 37 3.45 16.18 -22.42
C ARG A 37 3.40 14.75 -22.97
N THR A 38 4.12 13.84 -22.35
CA THR A 38 4.06 12.41 -22.70
C THR A 38 2.74 11.79 -22.26
N ILE A 39 2.38 10.64 -22.82
CA ILE A 39 1.23 9.84 -22.37
C ILE A 39 1.32 9.57 -20.86
N THR A 40 2.50 9.16 -20.38
CA THR A 40 2.78 8.97 -18.95
C THR A 40 2.50 10.23 -18.15
N GLY A 41 2.96 11.40 -18.61
CA GLY A 41 2.70 12.67 -17.92
C GLY A 41 1.24 13.12 -17.93
N VAL A 42 0.42 12.66 -18.89
CA VAL A 42 -1.05 12.86 -18.81
C VAL A 42 -1.64 11.98 -17.71
N ILE A 43 -1.19 10.72 -17.62
CA ILE A 43 -1.68 9.75 -16.63
C ILE A 43 -1.30 10.20 -15.22
N GLU A 44 -0.04 10.58 -14.98
CA GLU A 44 0.43 11.07 -13.67
C GLU A 44 -0.39 12.29 -13.22
N TRP A 45 -0.52 13.29 -14.09
CA TRP A 45 -1.35 14.47 -13.80
C TRP A 45 -2.81 14.11 -13.51
N ALA A 46 -3.39 13.18 -14.26
CA ALA A 46 -4.78 12.75 -14.05
C ALA A 46 -4.95 12.04 -12.70
N VAL A 47 -3.97 11.21 -12.28
CA VAL A 47 -3.98 10.53 -10.98
C VAL A 47 -3.82 11.54 -9.84
N GLU A 48 -2.87 12.47 -9.93
CA GLU A 48 -2.70 13.55 -8.93
C GLU A 48 -3.98 14.37 -8.79
N ARG A 49 -4.58 14.76 -9.92
CA ARG A 49 -5.85 15.51 -9.93
C ARG A 49 -6.97 14.72 -9.27
N ALA A 50 -7.12 13.44 -9.62
CA ALA A 50 -8.14 12.58 -9.00
C ALA A 50 -7.91 12.43 -7.49
N GLY A 51 -6.65 12.30 -7.05
CA GLY A 51 -6.29 12.25 -5.63
C GLY A 51 -6.59 13.54 -4.87
N ALA A 52 -6.40 14.71 -5.51
CA ALA A 52 -6.73 16.01 -4.93
C ALA A 52 -8.25 16.26 -4.86
N GLU A 53 -9.01 15.75 -5.83
CA GLU A 53 -10.47 15.93 -5.90
C GLU A 53 -11.24 14.92 -5.04
N THR A 54 -10.63 13.78 -4.70
CA THR A 54 -11.27 12.73 -3.89
C THR A 54 -10.96 12.92 -2.42
N THR A 55 -12.01 12.96 -1.59
CA THR A 55 -11.89 13.09 -0.13
C THR A 55 -11.52 11.75 0.52
N PHE A 56 -10.45 11.75 1.32
CA PHE A 56 -10.01 10.64 2.14
C PHE A 56 -10.64 10.66 3.54
N ASP A 57 -10.85 11.83 4.13
CA ASP A 57 -11.55 11.96 5.42
C ASP A 57 -12.62 13.03 5.28
N ASN A 58 -13.89 12.61 5.27
CA ASN A 58 -15.02 13.51 5.09
C ASN A 58 -15.20 14.46 6.29
N ASP A 59 -14.83 14.03 7.49
CA ASP A 59 -14.99 14.83 8.70
C ASP A 59 -13.94 15.95 8.74
N ARG A 60 -12.74 15.68 8.23
CA ARG A 60 -11.61 16.64 8.20
C ARG A 60 -11.46 17.36 6.87
N GLY A 61 -12.16 16.92 5.82
CA GLY A 61 -12.03 17.46 4.45
C GLY A 61 -10.67 17.20 3.80
N ILE A 62 -9.94 16.18 4.25
CA ILE A 62 -8.58 15.85 3.75
C ILE A 62 -8.71 15.02 2.48
N SER A 63 -7.96 15.35 1.44
CA SER A 63 -7.93 14.63 0.17
C SER A 63 -6.97 13.43 0.18
N PHE A 64 -7.10 12.52 -0.79
CA PHE A 64 -6.15 11.41 -0.96
C PHE A 64 -4.73 11.89 -1.25
N LEU A 65 -4.59 12.97 -2.04
CA LEU A 65 -3.27 13.51 -2.36
C LEU A 65 -2.56 14.10 -1.13
N GLU A 66 -3.30 14.69 -0.19
CA GLU A 66 -2.72 15.26 1.03
C GLU A 66 -2.25 14.19 2.02
N ILE A 67 -2.96 13.06 2.11
CA ILE A 67 -2.65 12.02 3.10
C ILE A 67 -1.62 11.00 2.62
N ILE A 68 -1.43 10.84 1.30
CA ILE A 68 -0.66 9.72 0.73
C ILE A 68 0.79 9.67 1.27
N ASP A 69 1.42 10.82 1.49
CA ASP A 69 2.78 10.90 2.03
C ASP A 69 2.89 10.39 3.47
N SER A 70 1.80 10.42 4.24
CA SER A 70 1.74 9.86 5.59
C SER A 70 1.45 8.35 5.60
N LEU A 71 0.76 7.84 4.58
CA LEU A 71 0.44 6.43 4.45
C LEU A 71 1.60 5.64 3.82
N TRP A 72 2.28 6.25 2.85
CA TRP A 72 3.33 5.62 2.08
C TRP A 72 4.58 5.32 2.91
N SER A 73 5.16 4.14 2.68
CA SER A 73 6.42 3.69 3.24
C SER A 73 7.09 2.74 2.25
N THR A 74 8.41 2.67 2.26
CA THR A 74 9.15 1.65 1.49
C THR A 74 8.89 0.24 2.05
N ASP A 75 8.56 0.15 3.33
CA ASP A 75 8.23 -1.09 4.02
C ASP A 75 6.73 -1.40 3.88
N GLU A 76 6.42 -2.62 3.45
CA GLU A 76 5.05 -3.07 3.22
C GLU A 76 4.23 -3.20 4.50
N SER A 77 4.84 -3.71 5.57
CA SER A 77 4.19 -3.86 6.86
C SER A 77 3.72 -2.50 7.42
N VAL A 78 4.55 -1.47 7.24
CA VAL A 78 4.24 -0.10 7.64
C VAL A 78 3.13 0.49 6.76
N ARG A 79 3.17 0.28 5.43
CA ARG A 79 2.10 0.75 4.53
C ARG A 79 0.76 0.16 4.93
N LEU A 80 0.69 -1.15 5.15
CA LEU A 80 -0.53 -1.83 5.55
C LEU A 80 -1.03 -1.32 6.90
N ALA A 81 -0.15 -1.23 7.90
CA ALA A 81 -0.51 -0.72 9.22
C ALA A 81 -1.02 0.73 9.18
N ASN A 82 -0.33 1.61 8.44
CA ASN A 82 -0.75 3.00 8.29
C ASN A 82 -2.14 3.12 7.64
N LEU A 83 -2.38 2.37 6.54
CA LEU A 83 -3.68 2.35 5.88
C LEU A 83 -4.77 1.80 6.80
N ALA A 84 -4.49 0.70 7.50
CA ALA A 84 -5.44 0.03 8.37
C ALA A 84 -5.82 0.88 9.60
N LEU A 85 -4.88 1.65 10.15
CA LEU A 85 -5.13 2.58 11.24
C LEU A 85 -5.92 3.82 10.78
N ALA A 86 -5.72 4.26 9.54
CA ALA A 86 -6.37 5.46 9.00
C ALA A 86 -7.76 5.20 8.42
N ARG A 87 -7.89 4.19 7.54
CA ARG A 87 -9.11 3.83 6.80
C ARG A 87 -9.15 2.31 6.54
N PRO A 88 -9.53 1.48 7.54
CA PRO A 88 -9.57 0.03 7.40
C PRO A 88 -10.56 -0.47 6.34
N ASP A 89 -11.50 0.35 5.90
CA ASP A 89 -12.46 0.05 4.84
C ASP A 89 -11.86 0.11 3.42
N LEU A 90 -10.66 0.68 3.27
CA LEU A 90 -9.92 0.68 2.00
C LEU A 90 -9.01 -0.55 1.84
N LEU A 91 -8.89 -1.38 2.88
CA LEU A 91 -8.13 -2.63 2.79
C LEU A 91 -8.85 -3.62 1.88
N ASP A 92 -8.08 -4.31 1.04
CA ASP A 92 -8.60 -5.45 0.32
C ASP A 92 -8.80 -6.68 1.25
N TYR A 93 -9.31 -7.79 0.70
CA TYR A 93 -9.59 -8.98 1.50
C TYR A 93 -8.35 -9.60 2.13
N ASP A 94 -7.24 -9.67 1.38
CA ASP A 94 -6.00 -10.29 1.85
C ASP A 94 -5.33 -9.36 2.88
N GLU A 95 -5.30 -8.05 2.63
CA GLU A 95 -4.81 -7.03 3.57
C GLU A 95 -5.63 -7.01 4.87
N LEU A 96 -6.97 -7.08 4.77
CA LEU A 96 -7.85 -7.15 5.94
C LEU A 96 -7.57 -8.43 6.75
N ARG A 97 -7.34 -9.57 6.09
CA ARG A 97 -7.01 -10.82 6.77
C ARG A 97 -5.69 -10.72 7.56
N ILE A 98 -4.69 -10.07 6.99
CA ILE A 98 -3.42 -9.76 7.66
C ILE A 98 -3.69 -8.84 8.86
N TRP A 99 -4.44 -7.76 8.65
CA TRP A 99 -4.75 -6.79 9.70
C TRP A 99 -5.52 -7.38 10.89
N GLU A 100 -6.52 -8.23 10.64
CA GLU A 100 -7.25 -8.92 11.70
C GLU A 100 -6.33 -9.85 12.50
N THR A 101 -5.35 -10.46 11.84
CA THR A 101 -4.34 -11.29 12.51
C THR A 101 -3.45 -10.44 13.40
N ILE A 102 -2.98 -9.28 12.93
CA ILE A 102 -2.21 -8.32 13.73
C ILE A 102 -3.00 -7.89 14.97
N LYS A 103 -4.27 -7.52 14.82
CA LYS A 103 -5.14 -7.17 15.97
C LYS A 103 -5.34 -8.31 16.95
N ALA A 104 -5.36 -9.55 16.49
CA ALA A 104 -5.51 -10.72 17.34
C ALA A 104 -4.22 -11.12 18.07
N SER A 105 -3.06 -10.56 17.69
CA SER A 105 -1.73 -11.00 18.13
C SER A 105 -1.17 -10.05 19.19
N PRO A 106 -1.23 -10.39 20.49
CA PRO A 106 -0.91 -9.46 21.58
C PRO A 106 0.55 -9.00 21.56
N ASP A 107 1.46 -9.86 21.13
CA ASP A 107 2.90 -9.62 21.14
C ASP A 107 3.33 -8.43 20.26
N LEU A 108 2.50 -8.06 19.27
CA LEU A 108 2.76 -6.94 18.36
C LEU A 108 2.36 -5.57 18.94
N TRP A 109 1.72 -5.55 20.11
CA TRP A 109 1.22 -4.34 20.75
C TRP A 109 1.95 -4.09 22.05
N ASP A 110 2.26 -2.82 22.32
CA ASP A 110 2.83 -2.43 23.59
C ASP A 110 1.77 -2.39 24.71
N HIS A 111 2.20 -2.14 25.95
CA HIS A 111 1.29 -2.02 27.10
C HIS A 111 0.30 -0.85 27.00
N ALA A 112 0.54 0.11 26.11
CA ALA A 112 -0.35 1.25 25.84
C ALA A 112 -1.33 0.99 24.68
N GLY A 113 -1.30 -0.22 24.08
CA GLY A 113 -2.13 -0.58 22.94
C GLY A 113 -1.69 0.08 21.64
N GLN A 114 -0.43 0.52 21.55
CA GLN A 114 0.17 1.01 20.31
C GLN A 114 0.86 -0.13 19.57
N LEU A 115 0.73 -0.12 18.24
CA LEU A 115 1.36 -1.11 17.38
C LEU A 115 2.89 -0.90 17.36
N MET A 116 3.64 -1.95 17.65
CA MET A 116 5.11 -1.92 17.67
C MET A 116 5.65 -2.10 16.25
N PHE A 117 5.74 -1.00 15.49
CA PHE A 117 6.18 -1.02 14.09
C PHE A 117 7.52 -1.73 13.85
N SER A 118 8.51 -1.55 14.73
CA SER A 118 9.82 -2.20 14.59
C SER A 118 9.72 -3.73 14.70
N LEU A 119 8.85 -4.22 15.58
CA LEU A 119 8.61 -5.65 15.75
C LEU A 119 7.82 -6.20 14.57
N LEU A 120 6.77 -5.50 14.14
CA LEU A 120 5.99 -5.87 12.96
C LEU A 120 6.86 -6.00 11.70
N GLN A 121 7.78 -5.06 11.48
CA GLN A 121 8.73 -5.12 10.36
C GLN A 121 9.65 -6.35 10.45
N THR A 122 10.13 -6.67 11.66
CA THR A 122 11.03 -7.81 11.88
C THR A 122 10.31 -9.14 11.65
N GLU A 123 9.07 -9.24 12.12
CA GLU A 123 8.25 -10.45 12.08
C GLU A 123 7.39 -10.56 10.82
N TRP A 124 7.52 -9.63 9.87
CA TRP A 124 6.60 -9.50 8.74
C TRP A 124 6.47 -10.77 7.90
N GLU A 125 7.60 -11.35 7.49
CA GLU A 125 7.62 -12.57 6.67
C GLU A 125 6.99 -13.76 7.41
N HIS A 126 7.31 -13.94 8.69
CA HIS A 126 6.75 -15.01 9.51
C HIS A 126 5.25 -14.84 9.75
N LEU A 127 4.80 -13.60 9.92
CA LEU A 127 3.38 -13.27 10.03
C LEU A 127 2.64 -13.58 8.74
N LEU A 128 3.20 -13.24 7.57
CA LEU A 128 2.61 -13.59 6.26
C LEU A 128 2.53 -15.11 6.07
N GLU A 129 3.59 -15.85 6.41
CA GLU A 129 3.58 -17.32 6.37
C GLU A 129 2.49 -17.90 7.28
N HIS A 130 2.34 -17.37 8.50
CA HIS A 130 1.31 -17.79 9.43
C HIS A 130 -0.10 -17.50 8.90
N VAL A 131 -0.33 -16.32 8.31
CA VAL A 131 -1.62 -15.97 7.70
C VAL A 131 -1.95 -16.93 6.56
N GLU A 132 -0.97 -17.26 5.71
CA GLU A 132 -1.17 -18.17 4.58
C GLU A 132 -1.46 -19.60 5.05
N GLN A 133 -0.73 -20.11 6.05
CA GLN A 133 -1.00 -21.41 6.66
C GLN A 133 -2.44 -21.52 7.20
N HIS A 134 -3.01 -20.40 7.64
CA HIS A 134 -4.35 -20.33 8.22
C HIS A 134 -5.38 -19.66 7.30
N ARG A 135 -5.09 -19.53 6.00
CA ARG A 135 -5.97 -18.87 5.03
C ARG A 135 -7.37 -19.51 4.95
N LEU A 136 -7.43 -20.84 5.06
CA LEU A 136 -8.69 -21.61 5.04
C LEU A 136 -9.40 -21.70 6.41
N SER A 137 -8.77 -21.18 7.47
CA SER A 137 -9.36 -21.24 8.81
C SER A 137 -10.57 -20.31 8.92
N ARG A 138 -11.69 -20.84 9.42
CA ARG A 138 -12.93 -20.08 9.65
C ARG A 138 -12.76 -18.90 10.62
N SER A 139 -11.82 -19.01 11.55
CA SER A 139 -11.48 -17.95 12.50
C SER A 139 -10.06 -17.47 12.24
N VAL A 140 -9.81 -16.19 12.50
CA VAL A 140 -8.44 -15.63 12.57
C VAL A 140 -7.68 -16.33 13.69
N LYS A 141 -6.41 -16.67 13.44
CA LYS A 141 -5.53 -17.30 14.41
C LYS A 141 -4.48 -16.29 14.84
N PRO A 142 -4.35 -16.00 16.15
CA PRO A 142 -3.31 -15.08 16.63
C PRO A 142 -1.92 -15.59 16.26
N TYR A 143 -1.05 -14.67 15.89
CA TYR A 143 0.38 -14.89 15.73
C TYR A 143 1.09 -14.64 17.07
N PHE A 144 2.12 -15.43 17.35
CA PHE A 144 2.94 -15.28 18.55
C PHE A 144 4.41 -15.23 18.12
N VAL A 145 5.15 -14.30 18.69
CA VAL A 145 6.59 -14.13 18.39
C VAL A 145 7.35 -15.23 19.12
N LEU A 146 8.21 -15.97 18.41
CA LEU A 146 8.97 -17.12 18.93
C LEU A 146 10.40 -16.77 19.35
#